data_AF-A0A949DWZ7-F1
#
_entry.id   AF-A0A949DWZ7-F1
#
_cell.length_a   1.000
_cell.length_b   1.000
_cell.length_c   1.000
_cell.angle_alpha   90.00
_cell.angle_beta   90.00
_cell.angle_gamma   90.00
#
_symmetry.space_group_name_H-M   'P 1'
#
loop_
_entity.id
_entity.type
_entity.pdbx_description
1 polymer ?
#
loop_
_entity_poly.entity_id
_entity_poly.type
_entity_poly.pdbx_seq_one_letter_code
_entity_poly.pdbx_strand_id
1 'polypeptide(L)'
;MQSVKEKVSFYLTAAGYLLFNLRPGADLTVTVQSTLWQILQTAPYVAGVTWFVIALLQYMSEGEKVSWERRFRLFFTIGIFAGLVHAIIEYTGKGVGQ
;
A
#
# COMPACT_ATOMS: atom_id res chain seq x y z
N MET A 1 -18.88 15.66 9.31
CA MET A 1 -17.63 16.00 10.03
C MET A 1 -16.96 14.70 10.39
N GLN A 2 -15.71 14.48 9.97
CA GLN A 2 -14.98 13.26 10.31
C GLN A 2 -14.73 13.17 11.81
N SER A 3 -14.91 11.99 12.38
CA SER A 3 -14.56 11.76 13.78
C SER A 3 -13.04 11.69 13.94
N VAL A 4 -12.53 12.02 15.14
CA VAL A 4 -11.10 11.89 15.48
C VAL A 4 -10.59 10.47 15.20
N LYS A 5 -11.44 9.46 15.42
CA LYS A 5 -11.15 8.04 15.16
C LYS A 5 -10.82 7.77 13.69
N GLU A 6 -11.57 8.37 12.76
CA GLU A 6 -11.37 8.15 11.32
C GLU A 6 -10.03 8.70 10.84
N LYS A 7 -9.65 9.88 11.33
CA LYS A 7 -8.35 10.50 11.04
C LYS A 7 -7.20 9.67 11.58
N VAL A 8 -7.28 9.23 12.83
CA VAL A 8 -6.25 8.38 13.44
C VAL A 8 -6.12 7.06 12.66
N SER A 9 -7.24 6.42 12.33
CA SER A 9 -7.24 5.20 11.53
C SER A 9 -6.60 5.40 10.15
N PHE A 10 -6.86 6.53 9.49
CA PHE A 10 -6.24 6.86 8.20
C PHE A 10 -4.71 6.98 8.32
N TYR A 11 -4.22 7.75 9.29
CA TYR A 11 -2.76 7.89 9.50
C TYR A 11 -2.10 6.57 9.89
N LEU A 12 -2.76 5.73 10.70
CA LEU A 12 -2.26 4.40 11.03
C LEU A 12 -2.13 3.51 9.79
N THR A 13 -3.11 3.54 8.87
CA THR A 13 -3.01 2.78 7.62
C THR A 13 -1.89 3.28 6.70
N ALA A 14 -1.68 4.61 6.63
CA ALA A 14 -0.58 5.17 5.86
C ALA A 14 0.79 4.80 6.47
N ALA A 15 0.92 4.88 7.79
CA ALA A 15 2.12 4.45 8.51
C ALA A 15 2.38 2.96 8.31
N GLY A 16 1.34 2.12 8.40
CA GLY A 16 1.43 0.69 8.08
C GLY A 16 1.93 0.43 6.67
N TYR A 17 1.39 1.14 5.67
CA TYR A 17 1.86 1.03 4.29
C TYR A 17 3.35 1.36 4.15
N LEU A 18 3.82 2.43 4.80
CA LEU A 18 5.24 2.78 4.79
C LEU A 18 6.10 1.72 5.49
N LEU A 19 5.66 1.19 6.63
CA LEU A 19 6.38 0.13 7.35
C LEU A 19 6.52 -1.15 6.53
N PHE A 20 5.48 -1.55 5.81
CA PHE A 20 5.52 -2.74 4.95
C PHE A 20 6.37 -2.56 3.68
N ASN A 21 6.59 -1.31 3.26
CA ASN A 21 7.50 -1.00 2.15
C ASN A 21 8.90 -0.62 2.63
N LEU A 22 9.14 -0.56 3.95
CA LEU A 22 10.41 -0.14 4.51
C LEU A 22 11.49 -1.17 4.18
N ARG A 23 12.55 -0.68 3.56
CA ARG A 23 13.70 -1.48 3.14
C ARG A 23 14.95 -1.03 3.91
N PRO A 24 15.27 -1.66 5.07
CA PRO A 24 16.44 -1.27 5.85
C PRO A 24 17.74 -1.53 5.08
N GLY A 25 18.62 -0.54 5.04
CA GLY A 25 19.93 -0.57 4.40
C GLY A 25 21.07 -0.29 5.37
N ALA A 26 22.29 -0.15 4.83
CA ALA A 26 23.51 0.08 5.63
C ALA A 26 23.51 1.44 6.36
N ASP A 27 22.85 2.44 5.78
CA ASP A 27 22.66 3.77 6.37
C ASP A 27 21.24 4.29 6.10
N LEU A 28 20.93 5.47 6.65
CA LEU A 28 19.61 6.09 6.49
C LEU A 28 19.34 6.45 5.03
N THR A 29 20.37 6.91 4.29
CA THR A 29 20.25 7.30 2.87
C THR A 29 19.83 6.12 2.01
N VAL A 30 20.53 4.98 2.15
CA VAL A 30 20.22 3.75 1.41
C VAL A 30 18.86 3.21 1.82
N THR A 31 18.48 3.30 3.09
CA THR A 31 17.15 2.89 3.58
C THR A 31 16.03 3.68 2.89
N VAL A 32 16.16 5.01 2.86
CA VAL A 32 15.15 5.88 2.23
C VAL A 32 15.11 5.63 0.72
N GLN A 33 16.26 5.59 0.06
CA GLN A 33 16.32 5.37 -1.39
C GLN A 33 15.72 4.03 -1.80
N SER A 34 16.07 2.95 -1.11
CA SER A 34 15.56 1.61 -1.42
C SER A 34 14.07 1.47 -1.11
N THR A 35 13.58 2.08 -0.03
CA THR A 35 12.14 2.16 0.30
C THR A 35 11.36 2.91 -0.79
N LEU A 36 11.85 4.08 -1.22
CA LEU A 36 11.20 4.85 -2.28
C LEU A 36 11.22 4.10 -3.61
N TRP A 37 12.33 3.43 -3.93
CA TRP A 37 12.44 2.62 -5.13
C TRP A 37 11.44 1.46 -5.14
N GLN A 38 11.28 0.76 -4.02
CA GLN A 38 10.28 -0.28 -3.86
C GLN A 38 8.87 0.28 -4.04
N ILE A 39 8.54 1.42 -3.42
CA ILE A 39 7.24 2.07 -3.58
C ILE A 39 7.01 2.46 -5.05
N LEU A 40 8.00 3.00 -5.75
CA LEU A 40 7.85 3.38 -7.16
C LEU A 40 7.59 2.18 -8.06
N GLN A 41 8.18 1.03 -7.76
CA GLN A 41 7.95 -0.19 -8.53
C GLN A 41 6.58 -0.81 -8.25
N THR A 42 6.10 -0.77 -7.01
CA THR A 42 4.84 -1.40 -6.62
C THR A 42 3.62 -0.49 -6.80
N ALA A 43 3.78 0.83 -6.64
CA ALA A 43 2.69 1.80 -6.66
C ALA A 43 1.86 1.78 -7.96
N PRO A 44 2.42 1.62 -9.18
CA PRO A 44 1.62 1.53 -10.40
C PRO A 44 0.67 0.32 -10.40
N TYR A 45 1.14 -0.83 -9.93
CA TYR A 45 0.31 -2.04 -9.84
C TYR A 45 -0.77 -1.91 -8.76
N VAL A 46 -0.39 -1.40 -7.59
CA VAL A 46 -1.34 -1.13 -6.49
C VAL A 46 -2.39 -0.10 -6.93
N ALA A 47 -1.99 0.94 -7.66
CA ALA A 47 -2.90 1.94 -8.21
C ALA A 47 -3.87 1.33 -9.24
N GLY A 48 -3.38 0.46 -10.13
CA GLY A 48 -4.22 -0.25 -11.09
C GLY A 48 -5.29 -1.11 -10.42
N VAL A 49 -4.90 -1.93 -9.43
CA VAL A 49 -5.84 -2.75 -8.65
C VAL A 49 -6.81 -1.86 -7.86
N THR A 50 -6.32 -0.78 -7.24
CA THR A 50 -7.16 0.17 -6.51
C THR A 50 -8.19 0.81 -7.43
N TRP A 51 -7.78 1.23 -8.64
CA TRP A 51 -8.67 1.80 -9.63
C TRP A 51 -9.74 0.80 -10.06
N PHE A 52 -9.37 -0.46 -10.30
CA PHE A 52 -10.32 -1.53 -10.61
C PHE A 52 -11.35 -1.73 -9.49
N VAL A 53 -10.91 -1.80 -8.23
CA VAL A 53 -11.80 -1.92 -7.08
C VAL A 53 -12.73 -0.71 -6.97
N ILE A 54 -12.22 0.51 -7.17
CA ILE A 54 -13.03 1.72 -7.17
C ILE A 54 -14.08 1.68 -8.29
N ALA A 55 -13.72 1.24 -9.49
CA ALA A 55 -14.65 1.12 -10.62
C ALA A 55 -15.78 0.13 -10.30
N LEU A 56 -15.47 -1.02 -9.70
CA LEU A 56 -16.47 -1.99 -9.24
C LEU A 56 -17.39 -1.39 -8.18
N LEU A 57 -16.84 -0.71 -7.17
CA LEU A 57 -17.64 -0.07 -6.12
C LEU A 57 -18.58 1.00 -6.70
N GLN A 58 -18.10 1.83 -7.63
CA GLN A 58 -18.93 2.84 -8.29
C GLN A 58 -20.03 2.19 -9.14
N TYR A 59 -19.71 1.11 -9.84
CA TYR A 59 -20.71 0.36 -10.62
C TYR A 59 -21.82 -0.20 -9.73
N MET A 60 -21.47 -0.77 -8.57
CA MET A 60 -22.45 -1.32 -7.61
C MET A 60 -23.28 -0.25 -6.89
N SER A 61 -22.76 0.98 -6.78
CA SER A 61 -23.45 2.11 -6.15
C SER A 61 -24.11 3.04 -7.17
N GLU A 62 -24.50 2.53 -8.33
CA GLU A 62 -25.19 3.29 -9.39
C GLU A 62 -24.44 4.58 -9.82
N GLY A 63 -23.11 4.56 -9.76
CA GLY A 63 -22.24 5.68 -10.11
C GLY A 63 -21.90 6.63 -8.96
N GLU A 64 -22.26 6.32 -7.71
CA GLU A 64 -21.86 7.13 -6.56
C GLU A 64 -20.33 7.23 -6.44
N LYS A 65 -19.80 8.45 -6.44
CA LYS A 65 -18.35 8.69 -6.40
C LYS A 65 -17.77 8.31 -5.05
N VAL A 66 -16.83 7.37 -5.05
CA VAL A 66 -16.02 7.04 -3.88
C VAL A 66 -15.20 8.26 -3.44
N SER A 67 -15.30 8.64 -2.17
CA SER A 67 -14.55 9.76 -1.58
C SER A 67 -13.03 9.53 -1.63
N TRP A 68 -12.25 10.60 -1.77
CA TRP A 68 -10.78 10.52 -1.90
C TRP A 68 -10.11 9.78 -0.75
N GLU A 69 -10.56 10.00 0.49
CA GLU A 69 -10.02 9.31 1.66
C GLU A 69 -10.18 7.78 1.53
N ARG A 70 -11.33 7.32 1.06
CA ARG A 70 -11.60 5.89 0.86
C ARG A 70 -10.72 5.31 -0.25
N ARG A 71 -10.44 6.09 -1.31
CA ARG A 71 -9.50 5.71 -2.37
C ARG A 71 -8.09 5.52 -1.83
N PHE A 72 -7.59 6.47 -1.04
CA PHE A 72 -6.26 6.36 -0.43
C PHE A 72 -6.19 5.22 0.57
N ARG A 73 -7.24 5.01 1.37
CA ARG A 73 -7.32 3.89 2.29
C ARG A 73 -7.26 2.55 1.55
N LEU A 74 -8.01 2.40 0.46
CA LEU A 74 -7.94 1.22 -0.41
C LEU A 74 -6.53 1.03 -0.99
N PHE A 75 -5.91 2.10 -1.47
CA PHE A 75 -4.53 2.08 -1.97
C PHE A 75 -3.56 1.57 -0.91
N PHE A 76 -3.57 2.14 0.30
CA PHE A 76 -2.71 1.71 1.40
C PHE A 76 -2.97 0.25 1.79
N THR A 77 -4.23 -0.15 1.90
CA THR A 77 -4.58 -1.53 2.24
C THR A 77 -4.10 -2.53 1.20
N ILE A 78 -4.38 -2.30 -0.09
CA ILE A 78 -3.90 -3.16 -1.19
C ILE A 78 -2.37 -3.16 -1.22
N GLY A 79 -1.75 -2.01 -1.00
CA GLY A 79 -0.31 -1.87 -0.93
C GLY A 79 0.35 -2.64 0.22
N ILE A 80 -0.29 -2.70 1.39
CA ILE A 80 0.16 -3.52 2.53
C ILE A 80 0.11 -5.00 2.15
N PHE A 81 -0.99 -5.46 1.52
CA PHE A 81 -1.09 -6.84 1.05
C PHE A 81 -0.03 -7.18 0.00
N ALA A 82 0.19 -6.29 -0.97
CA ALA A 82 1.22 -6.46 -1.98
C ALA A 82 2.62 -6.53 -1.35
N GLY A 83 2.94 -5.61 -0.43
CA GLY A 83 4.21 -5.62 0.31
C GLY A 83 4.43 -6.91 1.12
N LEU A 84 3.37 -7.41 1.77
CA LEU A 84 3.40 -8.68 2.50
C LEU A 84 3.66 -9.87 1.58
N VAL A 85 2.96 -9.94 0.43
CA VAL A 85 3.17 -11.00 -0.56
C VAL A 85 4.58 -10.96 -1.13
N HIS A 86 5.09 -9.77 -1.47
CA HIS A 86 6.46 -9.58 -1.93
C HIS A 86 7.48 -10.06 -0.89
N ALA A 87 7.29 -9.70 0.39
CA ALA A 87 8.14 -10.15 1.46
C ALA A 87 8.13 -11.69 1.57
N ILE A 88 6.96 -12.32 1.57
CA ILE A 88 6.84 -13.79 1.61
C ILE A 88 7.59 -14.43 0.43
N ILE A 89 7.34 -13.98 -0.80
CA ILE A 89 7.99 -14.53 -1.99
C ILE A 89 9.51 -14.38 -1.90
N GLU A 90 9.99 -13.22 -1.44
CA GLU A 90 11.42 -12.97 -1.30
C GLU A 90 12.06 -13.88 -0.23
N TYR A 91 11.44 -14.03 0.93
CA TYR A 91 11.97 -14.87 2.01
C TYR A 91 11.85 -16.36 1.70
N THR A 92 10.77 -16.81 1.04
CA THR A 92 10.62 -18.19 0.58
C THR A 92 11.59 -18.51 -0.56
N GLY A 93 11.82 -17.56 -1.49
CA GLY A 93 12.79 -17.71 -2.57
C GLY A 93 14.24 -17.80 -2.07
N LYS A 94 14.58 -17.11 -0.98
CA LYS A 94 15.87 -17.23 -0.29
C LYS A 94 16.06 -18.60 0.40
N GLY A 95 14.99 -19.37 0.62
CA GLY A 95 15.05 -20.72 1.20
C GLY A 95 15.40 -21.84 0.22
N VAL A 96 15.54 -21.56 -1.08
CA VAL A 96 15.88 -22.57 -2.11
C VAL A 96 17.34 -22.41 -2.61
N GLY A 97 18.08 -21.44 -2.07
CA GLY A 97 19.43 -21.17 -2.56
C GLY A 97 20.28 -20.34 -1.61
N GLN A 98 20.45 -20.80 -0.36
CA GLN A 98 21.67 -20.65 0.44
C GLN A 98 21.82 -21.87 1.36
#